data_AF-U1X4B6-F1
#
_entry.id   AF-U1X4B6-F1
#
_cell.length_a   1.000
_cell.length_b   1.000
_cell.length_c   1.000
_cell.angle_alpha   90.00
_cell.angle_beta   90.00
_cell.angle_gamma   90.00
#
_symmetry.space_group_name_H-M   'P 1'
#
loop_
_entity.id
_entity.type
_entity.pdbx_description
1 polymer ?
#
loop_
_entity_poly.entity_id
_entity_poly.type
_entity_poly.pdbx_seq_one_letter_code
_entity_poly.pdbx_strand_id
1 'polypeptide(L)' 'MKEIGFFGNAEKQAKRSEHEYLNAYGETVKWQLVSVLHAFELDDDEWENGTELYSRFIHAKREDDVKHIIARYYPEAVEE' A
#
# COMPACT_ATOMS: atom_id res chain seq x y z
N MET A 1 13.09 -1.82 13.54
CA MET A 1 12.17 -0.95 12.77
C MET A 1 12.27 0.43 13.37
N LYS A 2 12.67 1.42 12.57
CA LYS A 2 12.80 2.82 13.01
C LYS A 2 11.50 3.49 12.58
N GLU A 3 10.64 3.89 13.51
CA GLU A 3 9.51 4.77 13.20
C GLU A 3 10.10 6.15 12.89
N ILE A 4 10.26 6.47 11.61
CA ILE A 4 10.78 7.76 11.17
C ILE A 4 9.57 8.66 10.90
N GLY A 5 9.56 9.86 11.48
CA GLY A 5 8.49 10.87 11.36
C GLY A 5 8.35 11.48 9.97
N PHE A 6 8.16 10.66 8.94
CA PHE A 6 8.05 11.04 7.53
C PHE A 6 6.59 11.05 7.01
N PHE A 7 5.60 11.15 7.90
CA PHE A 7 4.17 11.11 7.52
C PHE A 7 3.74 12.34 6.69
N GLY A 8 4.38 13.49 6.90
CA GLY A 8 3.94 14.75 6.29
C GLY A 8 4.05 14.82 4.76
N ASN A 9 4.94 14.04 4.14
CA ASN A 9 5.06 14.03 2.67
C ASN A 9 4.06 13.06 2.02
N ALA A 10 3.85 11.89 2.62
CA ALA A 10 2.86 10.92 2.16
C ALA A 10 1.44 11.49 2.24
N GLU A 11 1.08 12.14 3.36
CA GLU A 11 -0.22 12.80 3.52
C GLU A 11 -0.46 13.91 2.51
N LYS A 12 0.55 14.78 2.29
CA LYS A 12 0.47 15.85 1.28
C LYS A 12 0.27 15.28 -0.11
N GLN A 13 0.97 14.21 -0.46
CA GLN A 13 0.83 13.59 -1.76
C GLN A 13 -0.54 12.93 -1.93
N ALA A 14 -1.01 12.17 -0.94
CA ALA A 14 -2.34 11.57 -0.95
C ALA A 14 -3.45 12.63 -1.05
N LYS A 15 -3.31 13.76 -0.36
CA LYS A 15 -4.24 14.90 -0.49
C LYS A 15 -4.22 15.54 -1.88
N ARG A 16 -3.06 15.62 -2.54
CA ARG A 16 -2.94 16.11 -3.93
C ARG A 16 -3.52 15.15 -4.95
N SER A 17 -3.56 13.86 -4.64
CA SER A 17 -4.11 12.81 -5.49
C SER A 17 -5.61 12.55 -5.26
N GLU A 18 -6.28 13.33 -4.40
CA GLU A 18 -7.74 13.25 -4.30
C GLU A 18 -8.38 13.56 -5.65
N HIS A 19 -9.39 12.77 -5.99
CA HIS A 19 -9.95 12.78 -7.34
C HIS A 19 -11.47 12.59 -7.29
N GLU A 20 -12.16 13.15 -8.27
CA GLU A 20 -13.60 13.01 -8.43
C GLU A 20 -13.90 12.66 -9.89
N TYR A 21 -14.72 11.63 -10.09
CA TYR A 21 -15.16 11.20 -11.41
C TYR A 21 -16.59 10.69 -11.38
N LEU A 22 -17.20 10.64 -12.57
CA LEU A 22 -18.51 10.04 -12.77
C LEU A 22 -18.33 8.56 -13.10
N ASN A 23 -18.93 7.66 -12.31
CA ASN A 23 -18.89 6.24 -12.60
C ASN A 23 -19.87 5.88 -13.76
N ALA A 24 -19.86 4.63 -14.18
CA ALA A 24 -20.71 4.13 -15.27
C ALA A 24 -22.23 4.25 -15.01
N TYR A 25 -22.64 4.50 -13.76
CA TYR A 25 -24.03 4.66 -13.35
C TYR A 25 -24.46 6.13 -13.24
N GLY A 26 -23.57 7.07 -13.58
CA GLY A 26 -23.86 8.50 -13.43
C GLY A 26 -23.74 9.00 -12.00
N GLU A 27 -23.07 8.26 -11.12
CA GLU A 27 -22.85 8.67 -9.74
C GLU A 27 -21.45 9.28 -9.58
N THR A 28 -21.38 10.35 -8.79
CA THR A 28 -20.11 10.98 -8.43
C THR A 28 -19.36 10.12 -7.41
N VAL A 29 -18.19 9.63 -7.80
CA VAL A 29 -17.25 8.95 -6.90
C VAL A 29 -16.15 9.93 -6.52
N LYS A 30 -15.92 10.10 -5.21
CA LYS A 30 -14.84 10.91 -4.66
C LYS A 30 -13.82 10.02 -3.98
N TRP A 31 -12.57 10.13 -4.39
CA TRP A 31 -11.42 9.50 -3.72
C TRP A 31 -10.78 10.55 -2.83
N GLN A 32 -10.90 10.35 -1.52
CA GLN A 32 -10.40 11.29 -0.51
C GLN A 32 -9.56 10.56 0.52
N LEU A 33 -8.47 11.19 0.97
CA LEU A 33 -7.70 10.69 2.09
C LEU A 33 -8.48 10.93 3.38
N VAL A 34 -8.89 9.85 4.03
CA VAL A 34 -9.55 9.88 5.34
C VAL A 34 -8.52 10.01 6.46
N SER A 35 -7.57 9.09 6.53
CA SER A 35 -6.51 9.04 7.55
C SER A 35 -5.36 8.14 7.11
N VAL A 36 -4.14 8.45 7.55
CA VAL A 36 -3.00 7.53 7.45
C VAL A 36 -2.98 6.62 8.67
N LEU A 37 -2.94 5.30 8.43
CA LEU A 37 -2.87 4.31 9.50
C LEU A 37 -1.42 3.91 9.82
N HIS A 38 -0.61 3.70 8.78
CA HIS A 38 0.79 3.33 8.89
C HIS A 38 1.52 3.73 7.60
N ALA A 39 2.79 4.11 7.72
CA ALA A 39 3.70 4.30 6.59
C ALA A 39 4.98 3.50 6.87
N PHE A 40 5.47 2.81 5.84
CA PHE A 40 6.72 2.05 5.90
C PHE A 40 7.63 2.51 4.77
N GLU A 41 8.91 2.62 5.08
CA GLU A 41 9.96 2.76 4.08
C GLU A 41 10.10 1.39 3.39
N LEU A 42 9.93 1.38 2.06
CA LEU A 42 10.00 0.14 1.27
C LEU A 42 11.44 -0.20 0.87
N ASP A 43 12.28 0.82 0.73
CA ASP A 43 13.67 0.71 0.35
C ASP A 43 14.46 1.87 0.96
N ASP A 44 15.74 1.65 1.27
CA ASP A 44 16.64 2.68 1.78
C ASP A 44 17.12 3.62 0.66
N ASP A 45 17.06 3.16 -0.60
CA ASP A 45 17.50 3.88 -1.78
C ASP A 45 16.33 4.53 -2.56
N GLU A 46 16.64 5.58 -3.34
CA GLU A 46 15.66 6.18 -4.26
C GLU A 46 15.30 5.23 -5.39
N TRP A 47 14.02 5.24 -5.82
CA TRP A 47 13.57 4.37 -6.89
C TRP A 47 14.12 4.83 -8.24
N GLU A 48 14.82 3.93 -8.91
CA GLU A 48 15.29 4.16 -10.27
C GLU A 48 14.14 4.05 -11.30
N ASN A 49 14.35 4.68 -12.45
CA ASN A 49 13.42 4.52 -13.57
C ASN A 49 13.41 3.06 -14.04
N GLY A 50 12.21 2.47 -14.13
CA GLY A 50 12.03 1.06 -14.48
C GLY A 50 11.82 0.14 -13.27
N THR A 51 11.91 0.66 -12.05
CA THR A 51 11.53 -0.11 -10.85
C THR A 51 10.04 -0.45 -10.88
N GLU A 52 9.74 -1.74 -10.71
CA GLU A 52 8.38 -2.26 -10.68
C GLU A 52 7.94 -2.50 -9.23
N LEU A 53 6.86 -1.82 -8.81
CA LEU A 53 6.25 -2.03 -7.51
C LEU A 53 5.04 -2.96 -7.63
N TYR A 54 5.08 -4.07 -6.91
CA TYR A 54 3.96 -5.00 -6.80
C TYR A 54 3.29 -4.88 -5.43
N SER A 55 1.95 -4.80 -5.42
CA SER A 55 1.15 -4.86 -4.19
C SER A 55 0.03 -5.89 -4.33
N ARG A 56 -0.33 -6.55 -3.23
CA ARG A 56 -1.35 -7.60 -3.19
C ARG A 56 -2.23 -7.44 -1.95
N PHE A 57 -3.55 -7.59 -2.12
CA PHE A 57 -4.46 -7.63 -0.99
C PHE A 57 -4.34 -8.97 -0.25
N ILE A 58 -3.82 -8.92 0.97
CA ILE A 58 -3.73 -10.09 1.85
C ILE A 58 -5.03 -10.17 2.66
N HIS A 59 -5.84 -11.19 2.38
CA HIS A 59 -6.98 -11.53 3.23
C HIS A 59 -6.48 -12.49 4.32
N ALA A 60 -6.11 -11.91 5.47
CA ALA A 60 -5.67 -12.65 6.65
C ALA A 60 -6.32 -12.06 7.91
N LYS A 61 -6.57 -12.93 8.88
CA LYS A 61 -6.99 -12.56 10.23
C LYS A 61 -5.77 -12.46 11.14
N ARG A 62 -5.93 -11.82 12.29
CA ARG A 62 -4.84 -11.63 13.25
C ARG A 62 -4.30 -12.97 13.77
N GLU A 63 -5.13 -14.01 13.78
CA GLU A 63 -4.81 -15.35 14.27
C GLU A 63 -4.15 -16.23 13.20
N ASP A 64 -4.09 -15.78 11.94
CA ASP A 64 -3.46 -16.55 10.86
C ASP A 64 -1.93 -16.59 11.05
N ASP A 65 -1.34 -17.76 10.82
CA ASP A 65 0.11 -17.94 10.92
C ASP A 65 0.83 -17.28 9.74
N VAL A 66 1.92 -16.56 10.04
CA VAL A 66 2.69 -15.80 9.04
C VAL A 66 3.23 -16.71 7.95
N LYS A 67 3.71 -17.93 8.26
CA LYS A 67 4.24 -18.84 7.25
C LYS A 67 3.15 -19.29 6.30
N HIS A 68 1.96 -19.54 6.82
CA HIS A 68 0.79 -19.90 6.01
C HIS A 68 0.34 -18.74 5.09
N ILE A 69 0.39 -17.51 5.58
CA ILE A 69 0.12 -16.30 4.76
C ILE A 69 1.16 -16.19 3.64
N ILE A 70 2.45 -16.31 3.94
CA ILE A 70 3.52 -16.26 2.95
C ILE A 70 3.34 -17.38 1.91
N ALA A 71 3.14 -18.63 2.32
CA ALA A 71 2.94 -19.73 1.39
C ALA A 71 1.71 -19.54 0.47
N ARG A 72 0.63 -18.93 0.97
CA ARG A 72 -0.58 -18.66 0.18
C ARG A 72 -0.40 -17.51 -0.81
N TYR A 73 0.23 -16.42 -0.38
CA TYR A 73 0.24 -15.17 -1.13
C TYR A 73 1.59 -14.82 -1.76
N TYR A 74 2.66 -15.50 -1.39
CA TYR A 74 4.02 -15.33 -1.91
C TYR A 74 4.72 -16.70 -2.02
N PRO A 75 4.14 -17.68 -2.74
CA PRO A 75 4.75 -19.00 -2.89
C PRO A 75 6.18 -18.93 -3.47
N GLU A 76 6.47 -17.92 -4.29
CA GLU A 76 7.80 -17.61 -4.82
C GLU A 76 8.84 -17.29 -3.74
N ALA A 77 8.42 -16.82 -2.56
CA ALA A 77 9.29 -16.50 -1.45
C ALA A 77 9.54 -17.70 -0.52
N VAL A 78 8.91 -18.85 -0.78
CA VAL A 78 9.08 -20.08 0.00
C VAL A 78 10.14 -21.00 -0.61
N GLU A 79 10.66 -20.69 -1.79
CA GLU A 79 11.78 -21.42 -2.40
C GLU A 79 13.14 -20.91 -1.91
N GLU A 80 13.62 -21.49 -0.80
CA GLU A 80 14.97 -22.06 -0.57
C GLU A 80 15.01 -22.85 0.76
#